data_AF-A0A1Q6YBP3-F1
#
_entry.id   AF-A0A1Q6YBP3-F1
#
_cell.length_a   1.000
_cell.length_b   1.000
_cell.length_c   1.000
_cell.angle_alpha   90.00
_cell.angle_beta   90.00
_cell.angle_gamma   90.00
#
_symmetry.space_group_name_H-M   'P 1'
#
loop_
_entity.id
_entity.type
_entity.pdbx_description
1 polymer ?
#
loop_
_entity_poly.entity_id
_entity_poly.type
_entity_poly.pdbx_seq_one_letter_code
_entity_poly.pdbx_strand_id
1 'polypeptide(L)'
;MKAVLALVLIYIGTFFLVIQGASQNSVQASRPGANSAQGNAASAQANPSIDPVKEADIRSLMELVGAKDIVQDGANTAIEQSREKLLATVPNNDKGQAFVNAFAASYQKKFDVDQVMNQLVALYDKHFTDDEIKGLLQFYGSPLGQKVAAEMPKIGRESQVAIRAASTKASKDALAELKQQNPEIGQTAGLGNGQGQGRWQRGQGQSSQQVATQQQDPQ
;
A
#
# COMPACT_ATOMS: atom_id res chain seq x y z
N MET A 1 9.09 -36.25 11.10
CA MET A 1 8.81 -35.30 10.00
C MET A 1 7.70 -34.32 10.39
N LYS A 2 7.92 -33.41 11.36
CA LYS A 2 6.89 -32.47 11.86
C LYS A 2 7.37 -31.01 11.97
N ALA A 3 8.51 -30.66 11.39
CA ALA A 3 9.13 -29.35 11.61
C ALA A 3 9.25 -28.46 10.37
N VAL A 4 8.74 -28.86 9.20
CA VAL A 4 8.89 -28.06 7.97
C VAL A 4 7.64 -27.24 7.61
N LEU A 5 6.46 -27.62 8.14
CA LEU A 5 5.20 -26.93 7.87
C LEU A 5 5.02 -25.59 8.61
N ALA A 6 5.88 -25.28 9.60
CA ALA A 6 5.75 -24.07 10.40
C ALA A 6 6.40 -22.81 9.78
N LEU A 7 7.23 -22.96 8.73
CA LEU A 7 7.93 -21.83 8.12
C LEU A 7 7.18 -21.16 6.95
N VAL A 8 6.19 -21.84 6.37
CA VAL A 8 5.45 -21.31 5.20
C VAL A 8 4.40 -20.26 5.60
N LEU A 9 3.88 -20.32 6.84
CA LEU A 9 2.85 -19.38 7.31
C LEU A 9 3.41 -18.03 7.82
N ILE A 10 4.72 -17.92 8.04
CA ILE A 10 5.37 -16.67 8.48
C ILE A 10 5.80 -15.80 7.28
N TYR A 11 5.82 -16.35 6.06
CA TYR A 11 6.42 -15.67 4.91
C TYR A 11 5.45 -14.92 3.97
N ILE A 12 4.13 -15.14 4.09
CA ILE A 12 3.15 -14.50 3.18
C ILE A 12 2.78 -13.07 3.64
N GLY A 13 2.99 -12.73 4.92
CA GLY A 13 2.57 -11.45 5.50
C GLY A 13 3.62 -10.33 5.54
N THR A 14 4.90 -10.62 5.29
CA THR A 14 6.02 -9.68 5.57
C THR A 14 6.67 -9.04 4.34
N PHE A 15 6.17 -9.27 3.11
CA PHE A 15 6.86 -8.78 1.91
C PHE A 15 6.07 -7.81 1.01
N PHE A 16 5.17 -7.00 1.58
CA PHE A 16 4.66 -5.77 0.95
C PHE A 16 5.34 -4.49 1.49
N LEU A 17 6.64 -4.58 1.78
CA LEU A 17 7.53 -3.42 1.85
C LEU A 17 8.76 -3.65 0.96
N VAL A 18 8.54 -3.69 -0.36
CA VAL A 18 9.64 -3.42 -1.30
C VAL A 18 9.72 -1.91 -1.46
N ILE A 19 10.64 -1.34 -0.68
CA ILE A 19 11.23 -0.03 -0.90
C ILE A 19 11.82 -0.02 -2.31
N GLN A 20 11.43 0.98 -3.12
CA GLN A 20 12.11 1.28 -4.38
C GLN A 20 13.57 1.62 -4.09
N GLY A 21 14.50 1.01 -4.84
CA GLY A 21 15.87 1.51 -4.97
C GLY A 21 16.94 0.62 -4.35
N ALA A 22 17.34 -0.43 -5.07
CA ALA A 22 18.74 -0.83 -5.14
C ALA A 22 18.94 -1.67 -6.42
N SER A 23 19.79 -1.15 -7.29
CA SER A 23 20.12 -1.67 -8.61
C SER A 23 20.57 -3.14 -8.56
N GLN A 24 19.95 -3.99 -9.37
CA GLN A 24 20.44 -5.34 -9.64
C GLN A 24 21.73 -5.24 -10.46
N ASN A 25 22.89 -5.29 -9.80
CA ASN A 25 24.12 -5.74 -10.44
C ASN A 25 24.23 -7.24 -10.22
N SER A 26 23.60 -8.03 -11.09
CA SER A 26 23.97 -9.44 -11.24
C SER A 26 25.31 -9.50 -11.95
N VAL A 27 26.35 -9.96 -11.26
CA VAL A 27 27.69 -10.17 -11.80
C VAL A 27 27.60 -11.21 -12.93
N GLN A 28 27.74 -10.76 -14.16
CA GLN A 28 27.75 -11.58 -15.37
C GLN A 28 29.14 -12.18 -15.55
N ALA A 29 29.26 -13.49 -15.36
CA ALA A 29 30.46 -14.25 -15.73
C ALA A 29 30.44 -14.53 -17.25
N SER A 30 31.22 -13.77 -18.00
CA SER A 30 31.43 -13.97 -19.44
C SER A 30 32.18 -15.28 -19.74
N ARG A 31 31.62 -16.12 -20.61
CA ARG A 31 32.39 -17.10 -21.40
C ARG A 31 32.19 -16.79 -22.89
N PRO A 32 33.25 -16.61 -23.69
CA PRO A 32 33.12 -16.43 -25.13
C PRO A 32 33.24 -17.75 -25.89
N GLY A 33 32.37 -17.93 -26.90
CA GLY A 33 32.65 -18.75 -28.10
C GLY A 33 31.68 -19.90 -28.39
N ALA A 34 30.78 -19.69 -29.36
CA ALA A 34 30.72 -20.41 -30.65
C ALA A 34 29.28 -20.61 -31.19
N ASN A 35 28.96 -19.82 -32.23
CA ASN A 35 28.07 -20.03 -33.37
C ASN A 35 26.61 -20.54 -33.21
N SER A 36 25.70 -19.58 -33.42
CA SER A 36 24.54 -19.59 -34.33
C SER A 36 23.98 -20.93 -34.84
N ALA A 37 22.78 -21.26 -34.36
CA ALA A 37 21.72 -21.85 -35.17
C ALA A 37 20.40 -21.13 -34.86
N GLN A 38 19.95 -20.36 -35.84
CA GLN A 38 18.72 -19.60 -35.84
C GLN A 38 17.56 -20.56 -36.08
N GLY A 39 16.98 -21.08 -34.99
CA GLY A 39 15.66 -21.68 -34.99
C GLY A 39 14.66 -20.62 -34.55
N ASN A 40 14.06 -19.91 -35.51
CA ASN A 40 12.95 -19.00 -35.28
C ASN A 40 11.70 -19.83 -34.92
N ALA A 41 11.68 -20.42 -33.73
CA ALA A 41 10.45 -20.83 -33.08
C ALA A 41 9.93 -19.58 -32.37
N ALA A 42 9.01 -18.88 -33.03
CA ALA A 42 8.10 -18.00 -32.32
C ALA A 42 7.49 -18.83 -31.18
N SER A 43 7.99 -18.61 -29.96
CA SER A 43 7.32 -19.01 -28.75
C SER A 43 6.03 -18.19 -28.69
N ALA A 44 5.01 -18.69 -29.39
CA ALA A 44 3.64 -18.42 -29.05
C ALA A 44 3.57 -18.66 -27.55
N GLN A 45 3.50 -17.57 -26.79
CA GLN A 45 3.23 -17.60 -25.36
C GLN A 45 1.83 -18.18 -25.23
N ALA A 46 1.74 -19.51 -25.22
CA ALA A 46 0.67 -20.18 -24.54
C ALA A 46 0.78 -19.70 -23.11
N ASN A 47 -0.08 -18.76 -22.71
CA ASN A 47 -0.50 -18.71 -21.32
C ASN A 47 -0.83 -20.17 -20.98
N PRO A 48 -0.08 -20.82 -20.06
CA PRO A 48 -0.49 -22.14 -19.64
C PRO A 48 -1.90 -21.93 -19.09
N SER A 49 -2.90 -22.49 -19.76
CA SER A 49 -4.22 -22.57 -19.18
C SER A 49 -4.02 -23.33 -17.87
N ILE A 50 -4.41 -22.70 -16.76
CA ILE A 50 -4.29 -23.30 -15.43
C ILE A 50 -4.97 -24.66 -15.47
N ASP A 51 -4.37 -25.67 -14.84
CA ASP A 51 -5.00 -26.97 -14.71
C ASP A 51 -6.37 -26.81 -14.01
N PRO A 52 -7.48 -27.29 -14.57
CA PRO A 52 -8.81 -27.03 -14.00
C PRO A 52 -9.01 -27.56 -12.58
N VAL A 53 -8.32 -28.64 -12.20
CA VAL A 53 -8.41 -29.20 -10.84
C VAL A 53 -7.68 -28.28 -9.87
N LYS A 54 -6.44 -27.90 -10.22
CA LYS A 54 -5.67 -26.95 -9.42
C LYS A 54 -6.37 -25.59 -9.30
N GLU A 55 -7.01 -25.11 -10.36
CA GLU A 55 -7.79 -23.88 -10.34
C GLU A 55 -8.94 -23.95 -9.32
N ALA A 56 -9.71 -25.05 -9.33
CA ALA A 56 -10.80 -25.27 -8.40
C ALA A 56 -10.31 -25.36 -6.95
N ASP A 57 -9.17 -26.03 -6.73
CA ASP A 57 -8.54 -26.15 -5.41
C ASP A 57 -8.05 -24.79 -4.90
N ILE A 58 -7.43 -23.96 -5.75
CA ILE A 58 -7.03 -22.58 -5.41
C ILE A 58 -8.24 -21.73 -5.03
N ARG A 59 -9.34 -21.82 -5.79
CA ARG A 59 -10.58 -21.07 -5.49
C ARG A 59 -11.16 -21.49 -4.14
N SER A 60 -11.17 -22.79 -3.86
CA SER A 60 -11.62 -23.33 -2.56
C SER A 60 -10.74 -22.84 -1.41
N LEU A 61 -9.42 -22.79 -1.62
CA LEU A 61 -8.48 -22.28 -0.63
C LEU A 61 -8.75 -20.79 -0.35
N MET A 62 -8.96 -20.00 -1.40
CA MET A 62 -9.29 -18.57 -1.28
C MET A 62 -10.58 -18.32 -0.52
N GLU A 63 -11.59 -19.16 -0.71
CA GLU A 63 -12.83 -19.11 0.05
C GLU A 63 -12.59 -19.41 1.53
N LEU A 64 -11.84 -20.48 1.85
CA LEU A 64 -11.52 -20.86 3.23
C LEU A 64 -10.73 -19.79 3.99
N VAL A 65 -9.83 -19.07 3.32
CA VAL A 65 -9.04 -18.00 3.95
C VAL A 65 -9.73 -16.63 3.92
N GLY A 66 -10.93 -16.53 3.33
CA GLY A 66 -11.69 -15.28 3.26
C GLY A 66 -11.10 -14.23 2.30
N ALA A 67 -10.46 -14.66 1.21
CA ALA A 67 -9.79 -13.75 0.28
C ALA A 67 -10.77 -12.75 -0.38
N LYS A 68 -12.03 -13.17 -0.63
CA LYS A 68 -13.07 -12.29 -1.18
C LYS A 68 -13.37 -11.11 -0.26
N ASP A 69 -13.48 -11.37 1.04
CA ASP A 69 -13.74 -10.33 2.04
C ASP A 69 -12.57 -9.35 2.11
N ILE A 70 -11.33 -9.86 2.05
CA ILE A 70 -10.13 -9.03 2.00
C ILE A 70 -10.13 -8.12 0.76
N VAL A 71 -10.49 -8.63 -0.41
CA VAL A 71 -10.60 -7.82 -1.64
C VAL A 71 -11.68 -6.75 -1.49
N GLN A 72 -12.84 -7.11 -0.94
CA GLN A 72 -13.95 -6.18 -0.73
C GLN A 72 -13.60 -5.07 0.27
N ASP A 73 -12.97 -5.43 1.40
CA ASP A 73 -12.49 -4.48 2.41
C ASP A 73 -11.41 -3.55 1.86
N GLY A 74 -10.51 -4.09 1.04
CA GLY A 74 -9.50 -3.32 0.32
C GLY A 74 -10.12 -2.31 -0.63
N ALA A 75 -11.11 -2.72 -1.42
CA ALA A 75 -11.86 -1.84 -2.32
C ALA A 75 -12.60 -0.74 -1.55
N ASN A 76 -13.24 -1.09 -0.43
CA ASN A 76 -13.93 -0.16 0.45
C ASN A 76 -12.96 0.88 1.04
N THR A 77 -11.78 0.43 1.48
CA THR A 77 -10.73 1.33 2.00
C THR A 77 -10.20 2.25 0.90
N ALA A 78 -9.97 1.72 -0.31
CA ALA A 78 -9.49 2.49 -1.44
C ALA A 78 -10.49 3.56 -1.89
N ILE A 79 -11.80 3.25 -1.90
CA ILE A 79 -12.82 4.24 -2.26
C ILE A 79 -12.93 5.34 -1.21
N GLU A 80 -12.86 5.02 0.08
CA GLU A 80 -12.88 6.06 1.13
C GLU A 80 -11.67 6.99 1.05
N GLN A 81 -10.47 6.45 0.83
CA GLN A 81 -9.28 7.28 0.58
C GLN A 81 -9.43 8.17 -0.67
N SER A 82 -10.08 7.65 -1.71
CA SER A 82 -10.34 8.42 -2.93
C SER A 82 -11.39 9.52 -2.69
N ARG A 83 -12.42 9.23 -1.89
CA ARG A 83 -13.43 10.21 -1.46
C ARG A 83 -12.80 11.35 -0.68
N GLU A 84 -11.93 11.05 0.29
CA GLU A 84 -11.22 12.06 1.09
C GLU A 84 -10.38 12.99 0.18
N LYS A 85 -9.63 12.41 -0.76
CA LYS A 85 -8.85 13.18 -1.74
C LYS A 85 -9.71 14.06 -2.65
N LEU A 86 -10.88 13.57 -3.07
CA LEU A 86 -11.80 14.35 -3.89
C LEU A 86 -12.45 15.47 -3.09
N LEU A 87 -12.85 15.23 -1.84
CA LEU A 87 -13.41 16.27 -0.96
C LEU A 87 -12.44 17.44 -0.75
N ALA A 88 -11.13 17.19 -0.79
CA ALA A 88 -10.12 18.24 -0.70
C ALA A 88 -10.02 19.13 -1.96
N THR A 89 -10.54 18.70 -3.12
CA THR A 89 -10.39 19.41 -4.40
C THR A 89 -11.71 19.93 -4.98
N VAL A 90 -12.85 19.36 -4.58
CA VAL A 90 -14.17 19.85 -4.99
C VAL A 90 -14.63 21.00 -4.09
N PRO A 91 -15.53 21.89 -4.57
CA PRO A 91 -16.14 22.90 -3.72
C PRO A 91 -16.86 22.28 -2.52
N ASN A 92 -16.64 22.83 -1.33
CA ASN A 92 -17.33 22.41 -0.11
C ASN A 92 -18.78 22.92 -0.06
N ASN A 93 -19.63 22.30 -0.89
CA ASN A 93 -21.07 22.56 -0.97
C ASN A 93 -21.82 21.30 -1.41
N ASP A 94 -23.15 21.35 -1.44
CA ASP A 94 -24.00 20.22 -1.79
C ASP A 94 -23.67 19.59 -3.16
N LYS A 95 -23.27 20.41 -4.15
CA LYS A 95 -22.89 19.90 -5.48
C LYS A 95 -21.58 19.13 -5.44
N GLY A 96 -20.58 19.62 -4.71
CA GLY A 96 -19.32 18.91 -4.50
C GLY A 96 -19.54 17.58 -3.77
N GLN A 97 -20.35 17.59 -2.71
CA GLN A 97 -20.67 16.37 -1.96
C GLN A 97 -21.45 15.35 -2.82
N ALA A 98 -22.42 15.82 -3.61
CA ALA A 98 -23.16 14.98 -4.55
C ALA A 98 -22.25 14.35 -5.61
N PHE A 99 -21.28 15.11 -6.12
CA PHE A 99 -20.27 14.60 -7.06
C PHE A 99 -19.43 13.47 -6.46
N VAL A 100 -18.91 13.65 -5.24
CA VAL A 100 -18.12 12.62 -4.54
C VAL A 100 -18.96 11.36 -4.25
N ASN A 101 -20.24 11.54 -3.91
CA ASN A 101 -21.17 10.43 -3.73
C ASN A 101 -21.45 9.68 -5.03
N ALA A 102 -21.67 10.39 -6.14
CA ALA A 102 -21.84 9.81 -7.46
C ALA A 102 -20.59 9.05 -7.91
N PHE A 103 -19.39 9.59 -7.62
CA PHE A 103 -18.12 8.90 -7.86
C PHE A 103 -18.05 7.56 -7.09
N ALA A 104 -18.35 7.56 -5.79
CA ALA A 104 -18.32 6.34 -4.98
C ALA A 104 -19.31 5.28 -5.47
N ALA A 105 -20.55 5.67 -5.79
CA ALA A 105 -21.53 4.77 -6.37
C ALA A 105 -21.11 4.24 -7.75
N SER A 106 -20.48 5.08 -8.57
CA SER A 106 -19.93 4.69 -9.87
C SER A 106 -18.76 3.72 -9.72
N TYR A 107 -17.88 3.92 -8.75
CA TYR A 107 -16.77 3.01 -8.45
C TYR A 107 -17.29 1.63 -8.03
N GLN A 108 -18.24 1.57 -7.09
CA GLN A 108 -18.83 0.31 -6.63
C GLN A 108 -19.46 -0.51 -7.78
N LYS A 109 -20.07 0.15 -8.76
CA LYS A 109 -20.62 -0.51 -9.95
C LYS A 109 -19.57 -1.00 -10.94
N LYS A 110 -18.39 -0.38 -10.95
CA LYS A 110 -17.31 -0.68 -11.91
C LYS A 110 -16.26 -1.62 -11.33
N PHE A 111 -16.18 -1.72 -10.01
CA PHE A 111 -15.23 -2.60 -9.35
C PHE A 111 -15.69 -4.05 -9.49
N ASP A 112 -14.91 -4.84 -10.22
CA ASP A 112 -15.17 -6.25 -10.45
C ASP A 112 -14.32 -7.09 -9.49
N VAL A 113 -14.98 -7.63 -8.46
CA VAL A 113 -14.35 -8.52 -7.49
C VAL A 113 -13.86 -9.81 -8.15
N ASP A 114 -14.63 -10.36 -9.09
CA ASP A 114 -14.32 -11.63 -9.73
C ASP A 114 -13.10 -11.49 -10.64
N GLN A 115 -12.93 -10.33 -11.29
CA GLN A 115 -11.71 -10.01 -12.03
C GLN A 115 -10.46 -10.07 -11.13
N VAL A 116 -10.53 -9.47 -9.93
CA VAL A 116 -9.41 -9.50 -8.97
C VAL A 116 -9.19 -10.93 -8.47
N MET A 117 -10.25 -11.67 -8.16
CA MET A 117 -10.14 -13.07 -7.74
C MET A 117 -9.48 -13.94 -8.82
N ASN A 118 -9.82 -13.75 -10.10
CA ASN A 118 -9.18 -14.47 -11.20
C ASN A 118 -7.68 -14.15 -11.33
N GLN A 119 -7.28 -12.89 -11.08
CA GLN A 119 -5.87 -12.53 -11.02
C GLN A 119 -5.16 -13.18 -9.84
N LEU A 120 -5.82 -13.24 -8.67
CA LEU A 120 -5.28 -13.94 -7.50
C LEU A 120 -5.09 -15.43 -7.80
N VAL A 121 -6.04 -16.07 -8.48
CA VAL A 121 -5.93 -17.49 -8.87
C VAL A 121 -4.66 -17.73 -9.69
N ALA A 122 -4.41 -16.89 -10.71
CA ALA A 122 -3.19 -16.97 -11.51
C ALA A 122 -1.90 -16.75 -10.69
N LEU A 123 -1.95 -15.88 -9.67
CA LEU A 123 -0.81 -15.67 -8.76
C LEU A 123 -0.54 -16.93 -7.92
N TYR A 124 -1.58 -17.55 -7.36
CA TYR A 124 -1.42 -18.78 -6.60
C TYR A 124 -0.93 -19.94 -7.47
N ASP A 125 -1.47 -20.09 -8.68
CA ASP A 125 -1.02 -21.09 -9.63
C ASP A 125 0.48 -20.96 -9.95
N LYS A 126 0.94 -19.73 -10.13
CA LYS A 126 2.35 -19.40 -10.39
C LYS A 126 3.28 -19.71 -9.22
N HIS A 127 2.80 -19.56 -7.98
CA HIS A 127 3.65 -19.59 -6.78
C HIS A 127 3.59 -20.90 -5.99
N PHE A 128 2.54 -21.69 -6.17
CA PHE A 128 2.36 -22.96 -5.48
C PHE A 128 2.18 -24.11 -6.47
N THR A 129 2.71 -25.26 -6.13
CA THR A 129 2.42 -26.53 -6.81
C THR A 129 1.04 -27.05 -6.42
N ASP A 130 0.49 -27.98 -7.21
CA ASP A 130 -0.79 -28.63 -6.93
C ASP A 130 -0.80 -29.33 -5.55
N ASP A 131 0.27 -30.07 -5.23
CA ASP A 131 0.42 -30.75 -3.93
C ASP A 131 0.47 -29.75 -2.75
N GLU A 132 1.10 -28.58 -2.93
CA GLU A 132 1.13 -27.53 -1.91
C GLU A 132 -0.25 -26.90 -1.71
N ILE A 133 -1.00 -26.64 -2.78
CA ILE A 133 -2.38 -26.15 -2.69
C ILE A 133 -3.25 -27.16 -1.92
N LYS A 134 -3.14 -28.46 -2.24
CA LYS A 134 -3.85 -29.52 -1.51
C LYS A 134 -3.45 -29.59 -0.04
N GLY A 135 -2.17 -29.44 0.26
CA GLY A 135 -1.67 -29.35 1.64
C GLY A 135 -2.23 -28.15 2.40
N LEU A 136 -2.32 -26.99 1.74
CA LEU A 136 -2.94 -25.79 2.33
C LEU A 136 -4.43 -25.99 2.56
N LEU A 137 -5.16 -26.58 1.61
CA LEU A 137 -6.57 -26.95 1.78
C LEU A 137 -6.77 -27.88 2.98
N GLN A 138 -5.95 -28.92 3.12
CA GLN A 138 -6.01 -29.83 4.26
C GLN A 138 -5.79 -29.08 5.58
N PHE A 139 -4.80 -28.19 5.63
CA PHE A 139 -4.52 -27.41 6.82
C PHE A 139 -5.69 -26.47 7.16
N TYR A 140 -6.12 -25.62 6.23
CA TYR A 140 -7.20 -24.65 6.44
C TYR A 140 -8.58 -25.30 6.63
N GLY A 141 -8.77 -26.54 6.18
CA GLY A 141 -9.95 -27.35 6.50
C GLY A 141 -9.96 -27.93 7.92
N SER A 142 -8.82 -27.93 8.63
CA SER A 142 -8.74 -28.42 10.02
C SER A 142 -9.29 -27.39 11.02
N PRO A 143 -9.73 -27.80 12.23
CA PRO A 143 -10.19 -26.87 13.26
C PRO A 143 -9.16 -25.78 13.62
N LEU A 144 -7.87 -26.13 13.62
CA LEU A 144 -6.79 -25.16 13.86
C LEU A 144 -6.63 -24.21 12.68
N GLY A 145 -6.61 -24.72 11.44
CA GLY A 145 -6.47 -23.89 10.25
C GLY A 145 -7.62 -22.90 10.07
N GLN A 146 -8.87 -23.32 10.33
CA GLN A 146 -10.03 -22.43 10.35
C GLN A 146 -9.88 -21.32 11.39
N LYS A 147 -9.41 -21.65 12.60
CA LYS A 147 -9.10 -20.64 13.62
C LYS A 147 -8.03 -19.67 13.15
N VAL A 148 -6.97 -20.17 12.51
CA VAL A 148 -5.91 -19.32 11.94
C VAL A 148 -6.48 -18.39 10.87
N ALA A 149 -7.28 -18.88 9.92
CA ALA A 149 -7.93 -18.06 8.89
C ALA A 149 -8.79 -16.94 9.49
N ALA A 150 -9.53 -17.23 10.57
CA ALA A 150 -10.40 -16.25 11.22
C ALA A 150 -9.64 -15.22 12.08
N GLU A 151 -8.55 -15.63 12.76
CA GLU A 151 -7.83 -14.78 13.72
C GLU A 151 -6.70 -13.96 13.08
N MET A 152 -6.03 -14.47 12.04
CA MET A 152 -4.88 -13.77 11.43
C MET A 152 -5.23 -12.36 10.91
N PRO A 153 -6.37 -12.12 10.23
CA PRO A 153 -6.77 -10.78 9.83
C PRO A 153 -7.00 -9.84 11.04
N LYS A 154 -7.51 -10.36 12.17
CA LYS A 154 -7.73 -9.57 13.39
C LYS A 154 -6.41 -9.17 14.03
N ILE A 155 -5.51 -10.15 14.19
CA ILE A 155 -4.15 -9.93 14.69
C ILE A 155 -3.43 -8.91 13.81
N GLY A 156 -3.57 -8.98 12.47
CA GLY A 156 -3.02 -8.00 11.55
C GLY A 156 -3.51 -6.57 11.81
N ARG A 157 -4.82 -6.39 12.01
CA ARG A 157 -5.41 -5.07 12.34
C ARG A 157 -4.92 -4.53 13.68
N GLU A 158 -4.89 -5.38 14.71
CA GLU A 158 -4.37 -5.01 16.03
C GLU A 158 -2.88 -4.64 15.98
N SER A 159 -2.09 -5.40 15.21
CA SER A 159 -0.67 -5.11 14.98
C SER A 159 -0.48 -3.74 14.33
N GLN A 160 -1.33 -3.37 13.37
CA GLN A 160 -1.26 -2.07 12.73
C GLN A 160 -1.53 -0.90 13.71
N VAL A 161 -2.41 -1.10 14.69
CA VAL A 161 -2.66 -0.12 15.78
C VAL A 161 -1.43 0.00 16.67
N ALA A 162 -0.85 -1.13 17.07
CA ALA A 162 0.37 -1.15 17.87
C ALA A 162 1.54 -0.45 17.16
N ILE A 163 1.73 -0.72 15.87
CA ILE A 163 2.74 -0.05 15.03
C ILE A 163 2.52 1.46 15.01
N ARG A 164 1.30 1.93 14.74
CA ARG A 164 1.00 3.38 14.70
C ARG A 164 1.29 4.06 16.04
N ALA A 165 0.95 3.41 17.16
CA ALA A 165 1.23 3.94 18.50
C ALA A 165 2.74 4.05 18.75
N ALA A 166 3.50 3.00 18.46
CA ALA A 166 4.95 2.97 18.60
C ALA A 166 5.63 4.01 17.69
N SER A 167 5.24 4.08 16.41
CA SER A 167 5.76 5.06 15.46
C SER A 167 5.46 6.49 15.91
N THR A 168 4.24 6.78 16.38
CA THR A 168 3.87 8.11 16.88
C THR A 168 4.73 8.52 18.08
N LYS A 169 4.97 7.59 19.02
CA LYS A 169 5.85 7.84 20.16
C LYS A 169 7.28 8.13 19.69
N ALA A 170 7.84 7.27 18.84
CA ALA A 170 9.19 7.42 18.31
C ALA A 170 9.38 8.75 17.58
N SER A 171 8.42 9.17 16.75
CA SER A 171 8.49 10.46 16.05
C SER A 171 8.44 11.64 17.02
N LYS A 172 7.61 11.58 18.07
CA LYS A 172 7.54 12.65 19.09
C LYS A 172 8.84 12.77 19.88
N ASP A 173 9.41 11.63 20.30
CA ASP A 173 10.67 11.60 21.05
C ASP A 173 11.81 12.16 20.19
N ALA A 174 11.94 11.70 18.94
CA ALA A 174 12.94 12.20 18.01
C ALA A 174 12.80 13.70 17.72
N LEU A 175 11.56 14.20 17.56
CA LEU A 175 11.34 15.63 17.38
C LEU A 175 11.73 16.42 18.64
N ALA A 176 11.41 15.92 19.84
CA ALA A 176 11.77 16.61 21.08
C ALA A 176 13.29 16.73 21.24
N GLU A 177 14.03 15.67 20.93
CA GLU A 177 15.50 15.68 20.93
C GLU A 177 16.06 16.69 19.93
N LEU A 178 15.60 16.65 18.67
CA LEU A 178 16.07 17.56 17.62
C LEU A 178 15.74 19.02 17.92
N LYS A 179 14.62 19.31 18.59
CA LYS A 179 14.26 20.66 19.04
C LYS A 179 15.22 21.20 20.09
N GLN A 180 15.72 20.36 20.98
CA GLN A 180 16.72 20.76 21.98
C GLN A 180 18.08 21.03 21.33
N GLN A 181 18.46 20.20 20.34
CA GLN A 181 19.72 20.35 19.62
C GLN A 181 19.71 21.56 18.66
N ASN A 182 18.55 21.90 18.09
CA ASN A 182 18.41 22.98 17.11
C ASN A 182 17.25 23.93 17.49
N PRO A 183 17.40 24.79 18.52
CA PRO A 183 16.31 25.62 19.03
C PRO A 183 15.73 26.60 18.01
N GLU A 184 16.53 27.08 17.05
CA GLU A 184 16.09 28.02 16.01
C GLU A 184 15.05 27.38 15.06
N ILE A 185 15.37 26.18 14.56
CA ILE A 185 14.48 25.41 13.67
C ILE A 185 13.35 24.76 14.48
N GLY A 186 13.68 24.26 15.68
CA GLY A 186 12.80 23.50 16.55
C GLY A 186 11.54 24.24 17.01
N GLN A 187 11.59 25.57 17.14
CA GLN A 187 10.41 26.40 17.47
C GLN A 187 9.32 26.34 16.39
N THR A 188 9.70 26.08 15.13
CA THR A 188 8.78 26.03 13.99
C THR A 188 8.40 24.60 13.58
N ALA A 189 9.15 23.60 14.05
CA ALA A 189 8.94 22.21 13.69
C ALA A 189 7.76 21.58 14.46
N GLY A 190 6.88 20.86 13.76
CA GLY A 190 5.75 20.13 14.36
C GLY A 190 5.30 18.97 13.46
N LEU A 191 4.79 17.89 14.07
CA LEU A 191 4.33 16.68 13.37
C LEU A 191 2.85 16.74 12.94
N GLY A 192 2.29 17.95 12.78
CA GLY A 192 0.90 18.16 12.37
C GLY A 192 0.75 18.28 10.85
N ASN A 193 -0.45 17.99 10.35
CA ASN A 193 -0.81 18.23 8.95
C ASN A 193 -0.89 19.75 8.69
N GLY A 194 0.26 20.34 8.36
CA GLY A 194 0.37 21.53 7.54
C GLY A 194 -0.59 22.70 7.80
N GLN A 195 -0.57 23.29 8.99
CA GLN A 195 -0.95 24.70 9.19
C GLN A 195 0.29 25.53 9.58
N GLY A 196 1.39 25.33 8.85
CA GLY A 196 2.60 26.15 8.91
C GLY A 196 2.70 27.19 7.79
N GLN A 197 1.67 27.31 6.92
CA GLN A 197 1.67 28.25 5.78
C GLN A 197 1.48 29.73 6.19
N GLY A 198 1.26 30.04 7.47
CA GLY A 198 1.04 31.42 7.92
C GLY A 198 2.31 32.24 8.24
N ARG A 199 3.52 31.66 8.22
CA ARG A 199 4.72 32.35 8.74
C ARG A 199 5.46 33.23 7.74
N TRP A 200 5.12 33.19 6.45
CA TRP A 200 5.79 33.98 5.41
C TRP A 200 5.04 35.24 4.94
N GLN A 201 3.85 35.52 5.46
CA GLN A 201 3.08 36.73 5.10
C GLN A 201 3.19 37.89 6.10
N ARG A 202 3.95 37.75 7.19
CA ARG A 202 4.11 38.83 8.20
C ARG A 202 5.44 39.61 8.10
N GLY A 203 6.27 39.32 7.08
CA GLY A 203 7.57 39.98 6.85
C GLY A 203 7.62 40.92 5.63
N GLN A 204 6.59 40.92 4.76
CA GLN A 204 6.50 41.81 3.59
C GLN A 204 5.24 42.67 3.71
N GLY A 205 5.31 43.71 4.54
CA GLY A 205 4.18 44.63 4.69
C GLY A 205 4.44 45.83 5.60
N GLN A 206 5.59 45.91 6.24
CA GLN A 206 5.86 46.95 7.25
C GLN A 206 7.10 47.83 6.96
N SER A 207 7.65 47.78 5.75
CA SER A 207 8.85 48.55 5.38
C SER A 207 8.62 49.65 4.32
N SER A 208 7.39 49.94 3.91
CA SER A 208 7.12 50.94 2.84
C SER A 208 6.28 52.16 3.25
N GLN A 209 5.89 52.31 4.52
CA GLN A 209 5.08 53.46 4.96
C GLN A 209 5.78 54.51 5.85
N GLN A 210 7.08 54.38 6.14
CA GLN A 210 7.80 55.36 6.99
C GLN A 210 8.78 56.29 6.26
N VAL A 211 8.94 56.19 4.94
CA VAL A 211 9.90 57.04 4.20
C VAL A 211 9.24 58.22 3.47
N ALA A 212 7.90 58.32 3.43
CA ALA A 212 7.20 59.29 2.58
C ALA A 212 6.69 60.58 3.29
N THR A 213 7.03 60.85 4.55
CA THR A 213 6.51 62.03 5.28
C THR A 213 7.58 63.02 5.75
N GLN A 214 8.81 62.90 5.28
CA GLN A 214 9.90 63.81 5.67
C GLN A 214 10.58 64.46 4.45
N GLN A 215 9.79 65.02 3.54
CA GLN A 215 10.32 65.90 2.48
C GLN A 215 9.20 66.76 1.88
N GLN A 216 8.63 67.66 2.68
CA GLN A 216 7.87 68.79 2.17
C GLN A 216 7.75 69.85 3.27
N ASP A 217 8.72 70.77 3.30
CA ASP A 217 8.47 72.15 3.72
C ASP A 217 9.57 73.06 3.14
N PRO A 218 9.22 74.02 2.26
CA PRO A 218 10.04 75.19 1.98
C PRO A 218 9.37 76.45 2.57
N GLN A 219 10.07 77.11 3.48
CA GLN A 219 9.95 78.55 3.77
C GLN A 219 11.33 79.16 3.64
#